data_AF-A0A8H5R5L2-F1
#
_entry.id   AF-A0A8H5R5L2-F1
#
_cell.length_a   1.000
_cell.length_b   1.000
_cell.length_c   1.000
_cell.angle_alpha   90.00
_cell.angle_beta   90.00
_cell.angle_gamma   90.00
#
_symmetry.space_group_name_H-M   'P 1'
#
loop_
_entity.id
_entity.type
_entity.pdbx_description
1 polymer ?
#
loop_
_entity_poly.entity_id
_entity_poly.type
_entity_poly.pdbx_seq_one_letter_code
_entity_poly.pdbx_strand_id
1 'polypeptide(L)'
;MDPEELKVLTETLKEKAAAQYRLRVPFRDIQSERHRHILDGAIKNALATELAQFTYAQIMDGLPTGDVCFDRRFPHVFGEHPIDSCHDELCPGALEKAQEYYQQWNSDILTFDPMTIEKYEHAEIGSRAFKTRLVELVAVALHEIAVLLFQLDFQLHKGGKADIDYVTNWRIPASELEGLVDVPPRPTLLSHHAYLDADIYPNGVADIVGYWAEDRILGGVAIFDRRAENSSNTPLPNIYFHSCRHKQTYRVYQLRDDQQEALFAFLLAKTDCPPPEPNPLPILSDTQNRVRVDPEYALTHHEIFRDIWERKPITIEQRRLIDRQAKSDLDYPEALEEVIRINEQLGFPIPKFRERSPSTPDWAIMPYVLHSLLLLLGPTTLAASIYMSLGRLIRSLEADPYSPVPIEYLTKTFVIGDAISFLTQSAGGGMLANAKTKSDQKMGQNIIIVGLAVQFYFFAFFITILHIFHRLITANPTSKSFSSISPWKQFVLVLYVSSVLI
;
A
#
# COMPACT_ATOMS: atom_id res chain seq x y z
N MET A 1 6.64 -18.40 -27.99
CA MET A 1 7.84 -18.44 -28.87
C MET A 1 8.83 -19.47 -28.34
N ASP A 2 9.61 -20.11 -29.21
CA ASP A 2 10.74 -20.94 -28.78
C ASP A 2 11.85 -20.06 -28.15
N PRO A 3 12.62 -20.53 -27.13
CA PRO A 3 13.66 -19.73 -26.51
C PRO A 3 14.74 -19.20 -27.48
N GLU A 4 15.13 -19.97 -28.50
CA GLU A 4 16.15 -19.53 -29.47
C GLU A 4 15.59 -18.47 -30.43
N GLU A 5 14.34 -18.62 -30.86
CA GLU A 5 13.63 -17.58 -31.64
C GLU A 5 13.50 -16.28 -30.82
N LEU A 6 13.18 -16.40 -29.54
CA LEU A 6 13.04 -15.24 -28.65
C LEU A 6 14.37 -14.50 -28.51
N LYS A 7 15.50 -15.21 -28.47
CA LYS A 7 16.83 -14.59 -28.41
C LYS A 7 17.12 -13.76 -29.67
N VAL A 8 16.83 -14.29 -30.86
CA VAL A 8 16.98 -13.54 -32.12
C VAL A 8 16.06 -12.32 -32.16
N LEU A 9 14.80 -12.49 -31.74
CA LEU A 9 13.84 -11.39 -31.68
C LEU A 9 14.27 -10.32 -30.66
N THR A 10 14.87 -10.70 -29.53
CA THR A 10 15.36 -9.77 -28.50
C THR A 10 16.37 -8.79 -29.11
N GLU A 11 17.33 -9.25 -29.90
CA GLU A 11 18.27 -8.35 -30.59
C GLU A 11 17.57 -7.41 -31.58
N THR A 12 16.60 -7.92 -32.33
CA THR A 12 15.79 -7.10 -33.26
C THR A 12 14.99 -6.02 -32.52
N LEU A 13 14.36 -6.37 -31.38
CA LEU A 13 13.62 -5.42 -30.56
C LEU A 13 14.54 -4.35 -29.98
N LYS A 14 15.72 -4.76 -29.49
CA LYS A 14 16.74 -3.87 -28.96
C LYS A 14 17.24 -2.87 -30.00
N GLU A 15 17.54 -3.34 -31.22
CA GLU A 15 17.93 -2.47 -32.33
C GLU A 15 16.83 -1.47 -32.69
N LYS A 16 15.57 -1.94 -32.74
CA LYS A 16 14.42 -1.09 -33.03
C LYS A 16 14.17 -0.04 -31.95
N ALA A 17 14.24 -0.42 -30.68
CA ALA A 17 14.11 0.48 -29.54
C ALA A 17 15.21 1.55 -29.56
N ALA A 18 16.47 1.15 -29.76
CA ALA A 18 17.59 2.07 -29.84
C ALA A 18 17.48 3.02 -31.05
N ALA A 19 17.03 2.52 -32.21
CA ALA A 19 16.82 3.34 -33.39
C ALA A 19 15.72 4.39 -33.17
N GLN A 20 14.57 4.00 -32.62
CA GLN A 20 13.47 4.93 -32.32
C GLN A 20 13.88 5.96 -31.25
N TYR A 21 14.60 5.53 -30.21
CA TYR A 21 15.09 6.44 -29.17
C TYR A 21 16.04 7.51 -29.72
N ARG A 22 16.94 7.17 -30.64
CA ARG A 22 17.87 8.12 -31.28
C ARG A 22 17.17 9.16 -32.17
N LEU A 23 15.96 8.87 -32.63
CA LEU A 23 15.16 9.76 -33.47
C LEU A 23 14.28 10.73 -32.66
N ARG A 24 14.23 10.59 -31.33
CA ARG A 24 13.44 11.48 -30.49
C ARG A 24 13.92 12.92 -30.65
N VAL A 25 12.97 13.84 -30.73
CA VAL A 25 13.22 15.27 -30.87
C VAL A 25 12.94 16.00 -29.55
N PRO A 26 13.70 17.05 -29.22
CA PRO A 26 13.46 17.85 -28.01
C PRO A 26 12.05 18.45 -27.94
N PHE A 27 11.52 18.66 -26.73
CA PHE A 27 10.23 19.32 -26.49
C PHE A 27 10.09 20.67 -27.20
N ARG A 28 11.17 21.46 -27.26
CA ARG A 28 11.21 22.75 -27.96
C ARG A 28 10.96 22.66 -29.47
N ASP A 29 11.07 21.48 -30.08
CA ASP A 29 10.85 21.27 -31.52
C ASP A 29 9.35 21.15 -31.87
N ILE A 30 8.45 21.13 -30.88
CA ILE A 30 7.00 21.31 -31.09
C ILE A 30 6.78 22.73 -31.65
N GLN A 31 6.35 22.81 -32.92
CA GLN A 31 6.29 24.06 -33.69
C GLN A 31 5.17 24.98 -33.18
N SER A 32 4.03 24.42 -32.85
CA SER A 32 2.86 25.14 -32.38
C SER A 32 3.03 25.56 -30.92
N GLU A 33 3.21 26.87 -30.70
CA GLU A 33 3.31 27.46 -29.36
C GLU A 33 2.12 27.10 -28.47
N ARG A 34 0.90 27.02 -29.04
CA ARG A 34 -0.30 26.65 -28.31
C ARG A 34 -0.27 25.19 -27.84
N HIS A 35 0.14 24.27 -28.70
CA HIS A 35 0.29 22.85 -28.33
C HIS A 35 1.37 22.68 -27.26
N ARG A 36 2.52 23.35 -27.44
CA ARG A 36 3.62 23.35 -26.48
C ARG A 36 3.19 23.86 -25.10
N HIS A 37 2.47 24.98 -25.04
CA HIS A 37 1.94 25.52 -23.79
C HIS A 37 0.92 24.57 -23.12
N ILE A 38 0.06 23.92 -23.89
CA ILE A 38 -0.91 22.95 -23.32
C ILE A 38 -0.19 21.74 -22.75
N LEU A 39 0.78 21.18 -23.47
CA LEU A 39 1.54 20.03 -23.00
C LEU A 39 2.37 20.35 -21.75
N ASP A 40 3.06 21.50 -21.72
CA ASP A 40 3.80 21.94 -20.53
C ASP A 40 2.88 22.07 -19.31
N GLY A 41 1.71 22.70 -19.46
CA GLY A 41 0.72 22.84 -18.39
C GLY A 41 0.18 21.49 -17.92
N ALA A 42 -0.11 20.57 -18.84
CA ALA A 42 -0.60 19.23 -18.52
C ALA A 42 0.43 18.40 -17.74
N ILE A 43 1.70 18.43 -18.15
CA ILE A 43 2.80 17.79 -17.42
C ILE A 43 2.92 18.42 -16.04
N LYS A 44 2.93 19.76 -15.96
CA LYS A 44 3.04 20.48 -14.70
C LYS A 44 1.88 20.19 -13.74
N ASN A 45 0.65 20.03 -14.24
CA ASN A 45 -0.51 19.61 -13.43
C ASN A 45 -0.31 18.21 -12.83
N ALA A 46 0.19 17.25 -13.62
CA ALA A 46 0.50 15.91 -13.12
C ALA A 46 1.62 15.92 -12.08
N LEU A 47 2.71 16.66 -12.33
CA LEU A 47 3.84 16.80 -11.41
C LEU A 47 3.47 17.53 -10.10
N ALA A 48 2.46 18.39 -10.12
CA ALA A 48 1.98 19.11 -8.95
C ALA A 48 1.27 18.22 -7.92
N THR A 49 0.86 17.01 -8.31
CA THR A 49 0.16 16.09 -7.41
C THR A 49 1.08 15.58 -6.30
N GLU A 50 0.54 15.42 -5.09
CA GLU A 50 1.29 14.82 -3.97
C GLU A 50 1.80 13.42 -4.32
N LEU A 51 1.02 12.66 -5.09
CA LEU A 51 1.39 11.33 -5.54
C LEU A 51 2.61 11.34 -6.48
N ALA A 52 2.70 12.29 -7.41
CA ALA A 52 3.87 12.44 -8.26
C ALA A 52 5.11 12.84 -7.46
N GLN A 53 4.99 13.83 -6.57
CA GLN A 53 6.09 14.26 -5.71
C GLN A 53 6.59 13.11 -4.82
N PHE A 54 5.68 12.35 -4.21
CA PHE A 54 6.02 11.19 -3.39
C PHE A 54 6.63 10.04 -4.21
N THR A 55 6.17 9.83 -5.44
CA THR A 55 6.73 8.81 -6.33
C THR A 55 8.16 9.16 -6.72
N TYR A 56 8.42 10.39 -7.15
CA TYR A 56 9.77 10.83 -7.52
C TYR A 56 10.71 10.91 -6.32
N ALA A 57 10.20 11.24 -5.13
CA ALA A 57 10.98 11.20 -3.89
C ALA A 57 11.53 9.79 -3.61
N GLN A 58 10.73 8.73 -3.81
CA GLN A 58 11.20 7.35 -3.66
C GLN A 58 12.29 6.96 -4.68
N ILE A 59 12.24 7.51 -5.90
CA ILE A 59 13.31 7.31 -6.89
C ILE A 59 14.59 7.99 -6.43
N MET A 60 14.50 9.22 -5.91
CA MET A 60 15.64 9.97 -5.39
C MET A 60 16.21 9.34 -4.11
N ASP A 61 15.36 8.73 -3.29
CA ASP A 61 15.77 7.92 -2.14
C ASP A 61 16.59 6.72 -2.60
N GLY A 62 16.06 5.98 -3.59
CA GLY A 62 16.67 4.80 -4.19
C GLY A 62 15.89 3.51 -3.90
N LEU A 63 14.94 3.55 -2.95
CA LEU A 63 14.04 2.45 -2.61
C LEU A 63 12.58 2.94 -2.52
N PRO A 64 11.59 2.11 -2.85
CA PRO A 64 10.21 2.39 -2.51
C PRO A 64 10.01 2.26 -1.00
N THR A 65 9.03 2.95 -0.43
CA THR A 65 8.61 2.67 0.95
C THR A 65 8.01 1.25 1.05
N GLY A 66 8.07 0.65 2.25
CA GLY A 66 7.58 -0.72 2.47
C GLY A 66 6.14 -0.91 1.99
N ASP A 67 5.23 -0.01 2.35
CA ASP A 67 3.83 -0.02 1.92
C ASP A 67 3.66 0.01 0.40
N VAL A 68 4.43 0.83 -0.32
CA VAL A 68 4.42 0.92 -1.78
C VAL A 68 4.99 -0.35 -2.42
N CYS A 69 5.99 -0.96 -1.77
CA CYS A 69 6.56 -2.23 -2.21
C CYS A 69 5.53 -3.37 -2.17
N PHE A 70 4.70 -3.41 -1.11
CA PHE A 70 3.64 -4.41 -0.93
C PHE A 70 2.31 -4.06 -1.61
N ASP A 71 2.08 -2.80 -1.96
CA ASP A 71 0.94 -2.38 -2.81
C ASP A 71 1.15 -2.77 -4.28
N ARG A 72 1.26 -4.08 -4.48
CA ARG A 72 1.46 -4.71 -5.77
C ARG A 72 0.66 -6.00 -5.84
N ARG A 73 0.16 -6.29 -7.03
CA ARG A 73 -0.49 -7.57 -7.33
C ARG A 73 0.50 -8.73 -7.23
N PHE A 74 1.70 -8.51 -7.76
CA PHE A 74 2.81 -9.46 -7.71
C PHE A 74 4.02 -8.73 -7.10
N PRO A 75 4.07 -8.61 -5.76
CA PRO A 75 5.07 -7.80 -5.08
C PRO A 75 6.49 -8.29 -5.34
N HIS A 76 6.68 -9.60 -5.58
CA HIS A 76 7.99 -10.20 -5.88
C HIS A 76 9.01 -9.99 -4.74
N VAL A 77 8.50 -9.60 -3.57
CA VAL A 77 9.12 -9.62 -2.25
C VAL A 77 8.26 -10.54 -1.38
N PHE A 78 8.92 -11.38 -0.59
CA PHE A 78 8.30 -12.49 0.14
C PHE A 78 9.00 -12.68 1.49
N GLY A 79 8.31 -13.30 2.45
CA GLY A 79 8.88 -13.57 3.77
C GLY A 79 9.13 -12.31 4.58
N GLU A 80 10.04 -12.39 5.54
CA GLU A 80 10.50 -11.25 6.36
C GLU A 80 11.50 -10.39 5.58
N HIS A 81 11.02 -9.76 4.49
CA HIS A 81 11.87 -8.96 3.63
C HIS A 81 12.36 -7.69 4.37
N PRO A 82 13.64 -7.31 4.29
CA PRO A 82 14.19 -6.18 5.07
C PRO A 82 13.46 -4.86 4.88
N ILE A 83 12.88 -4.65 3.68
CA ILE A 83 12.11 -3.44 3.32
C ILE A 83 11.00 -3.10 4.33
N ASP A 84 10.41 -4.11 4.99
CA ASP A 84 9.36 -3.94 6.02
C ASP A 84 9.85 -3.29 7.30
N SER A 85 11.17 -3.25 7.51
CA SER A 85 11.77 -2.75 8.75
C SER A 85 12.75 -1.60 8.52
N CYS A 86 13.32 -1.50 7.31
CA CYS A 86 14.36 -0.53 7.02
C CYS A 86 13.85 0.72 6.27
N HIS A 87 12.67 0.68 5.65
CA HIS A 87 12.21 1.77 4.78
C HIS A 87 10.69 2.06 4.89
N ASP A 88 10.21 2.28 6.11
CA ASP A 88 8.82 2.66 6.42
C ASP A 88 8.47 4.11 6.06
N GLU A 89 9.47 4.96 5.93
CA GLU A 89 9.36 6.36 5.55
C GLU A 89 10.47 6.70 4.56
N LEU A 90 10.22 7.73 3.76
CA LEU A 90 11.27 8.39 2.99
C LEU A 90 12.39 8.87 3.91
N CYS A 91 13.62 8.72 3.45
CA CYS A 91 14.79 9.29 4.07
C CYS A 91 14.71 10.83 4.08
N PRO A 92 15.26 11.49 5.12
CA PRO A 92 15.22 12.94 5.23
C PRO A 92 15.79 13.64 3.99
N GLY A 93 15.05 14.61 3.44
CA GLY A 93 15.47 15.38 2.27
C GLY A 93 14.96 14.83 0.93
N ALA A 94 14.49 13.58 0.86
CA ALA A 94 14.02 12.99 -0.40
C ALA A 94 12.77 13.70 -0.95
N LEU A 95 11.80 13.98 -0.07
CA LEU A 95 10.57 14.68 -0.46
C LEU A 95 10.84 16.14 -0.82
N GLU A 96 11.66 16.82 -0.02
CA GLU A 96 12.08 18.20 -0.28
C GLU A 96 12.79 18.30 -1.64
N LYS A 97 13.63 17.32 -1.99
CA LYS A 97 14.30 17.27 -3.29
C LYS A 97 13.34 17.11 -4.46
N ALA A 98 12.32 16.25 -4.32
CA ALA A 98 11.27 16.11 -5.33
C ALA A 98 10.45 17.39 -5.50
N GLN A 99 10.17 18.10 -4.39
CA GLN A 99 9.49 19.39 -4.40
C GLN A 99 10.33 20.51 -5.03
N GLU A 100 11.63 20.56 -4.71
CA GLU A 100 12.60 21.46 -5.36
C GLU A 100 12.64 21.24 -6.87
N TYR A 101 12.68 19.96 -7.29
CA TYR A 101 12.66 19.61 -8.71
C TYR A 101 11.39 20.10 -9.41
N TYR A 102 10.22 19.91 -8.79
CA TYR A 102 8.96 20.46 -9.30
C TYR A 102 8.98 22.00 -9.41
N GLN A 103 9.51 22.69 -8.41
CA GLN A 103 9.61 24.16 -8.45
C GLN A 103 10.54 24.66 -9.57
N GLN A 104 11.57 23.89 -9.90
CA GLN A 104 12.53 24.16 -10.97
C GLN A 104 12.16 23.47 -12.29
N TRP A 105 10.89 23.07 -12.44
CA TRP A 105 10.40 22.35 -13.62
C TRP A 105 10.81 23.05 -14.92
N ASN A 106 11.37 22.27 -15.84
CA ASN A 106 11.75 22.71 -17.17
C ASN A 106 11.44 21.61 -18.19
N SER A 107 10.56 21.90 -19.14
CA SER A 107 10.16 20.95 -20.19
C SER A 107 11.22 20.72 -21.27
N ASP A 108 12.25 21.56 -21.39
CA ASP A 108 13.33 21.41 -22.38
C ASP A 108 14.20 20.15 -22.16
N ILE A 109 14.10 19.52 -20.98
CA ILE A 109 14.81 18.27 -20.68
C ILE A 109 14.19 17.06 -21.38
N LEU A 110 12.96 17.20 -21.88
CA LEU A 110 12.19 16.10 -22.44
C LEU A 110 12.45 15.94 -23.93
N THR A 111 12.36 14.70 -24.39
CA THR A 111 12.38 14.37 -25.81
C THR A 111 11.15 13.55 -26.17
N PHE A 112 10.72 13.51 -27.42
CA PHE A 112 9.52 12.75 -27.81
C PHE A 112 9.71 12.12 -29.18
N ASP A 113 8.92 11.07 -29.42
CA ASP A 113 8.84 10.49 -30.75
C ASP A 113 8.29 11.54 -31.75
N PRO A 114 8.98 11.78 -32.87
CA PRO A 114 8.59 12.83 -33.81
C PRO A 114 7.22 12.56 -34.46
N MET A 115 6.85 11.30 -34.67
CA MET A 115 5.54 10.93 -35.23
C MET A 115 4.41 11.21 -34.23
N THR A 116 4.66 11.00 -32.93
CA THR A 116 3.69 11.33 -31.89
C THR A 116 3.50 12.84 -31.76
N ILE A 117 4.56 13.64 -31.83
CA ILE A 117 4.47 15.11 -31.90
C ILE A 117 3.67 15.53 -33.14
N GLU A 118 4.03 15.01 -34.31
CA GLU A 118 3.35 15.36 -35.56
C GLU A 118 1.84 15.09 -35.46
N LYS A 119 1.44 13.91 -34.96
CA LYS A 119 0.02 13.57 -34.74
C LYS A 119 -0.65 14.46 -33.71
N TYR A 120 0.07 14.88 -32.66
CA TYR A 120 -0.44 15.80 -31.65
C TYR A 120 -0.72 17.19 -32.24
N GLU A 121 0.19 17.73 -33.05
CA GLU A 121 0.07 19.06 -33.66
C GLU A 121 -0.96 19.13 -34.78
N HIS A 122 -1.14 18.04 -35.53
CA HIS A 122 -2.14 17.95 -36.60
C HIS A 122 -3.56 17.71 -36.08
N ALA A 123 -3.72 17.22 -34.85
CA ALA A 123 -5.03 16.99 -34.27
C ALA A 123 -5.70 18.31 -33.86
N GLU A 124 -7.00 18.44 -34.16
CA GLU A 124 -7.75 19.64 -33.76
C GLU A 124 -7.81 19.75 -32.23
N ILE A 125 -7.44 20.92 -31.70
CA ILE A 125 -7.41 21.17 -30.26
C ILE A 125 -8.80 20.94 -29.65
N GLY A 126 -8.85 20.10 -28.62
CA GLY A 126 -10.09 19.71 -27.96
C GLY A 126 -10.76 18.46 -28.55
N SER A 127 -10.33 17.99 -29.73
CA SER A 127 -10.77 16.71 -30.28
C SER A 127 -10.30 15.53 -29.43
N ARG A 128 -10.97 14.37 -29.55
CA ARG A 128 -10.55 13.15 -28.86
C ARG A 128 -9.16 12.69 -29.29
N ALA A 129 -8.80 12.85 -30.56
CA ALA A 129 -7.46 12.52 -31.06
C ALA A 129 -6.38 13.37 -30.37
N PHE A 130 -6.60 14.69 -30.28
CA PHE A 130 -5.71 15.62 -29.57
C PHE A 130 -5.57 15.24 -28.08
N LYS A 131 -6.70 15.00 -27.39
CA LYS A 131 -6.70 14.64 -25.97
C LYS A 131 -5.99 13.30 -25.71
N THR A 132 -6.17 12.30 -26.58
CA THR A 132 -5.48 11.01 -26.47
C THR A 132 -3.97 11.17 -26.70
N ARG A 133 -3.53 11.96 -27.69
CA ARG A 133 -2.11 12.26 -27.91
C ARG A 133 -1.49 13.07 -26.76
N LEU A 134 -2.26 13.98 -26.16
CA LEU A 134 -1.83 14.70 -24.96
C LEU A 134 -1.53 13.74 -23.82
N VAL A 135 -2.41 12.77 -23.55
CA VAL A 135 -2.17 11.74 -22.51
C VAL A 135 -0.94 10.89 -22.84
N GLU A 136 -0.74 10.52 -24.11
CA GLU A 136 0.45 9.80 -24.56
C GLU A 136 1.74 10.56 -24.25
N LEU A 137 1.80 11.85 -24.61
CA LEU A 137 2.96 12.70 -24.35
C LEU A 137 3.16 12.95 -22.84
N VAL A 138 2.09 13.11 -22.05
CA VAL A 138 2.20 13.23 -20.58
C VAL A 138 2.75 11.94 -19.98
N ALA A 139 2.28 10.77 -20.39
CA ALA A 139 2.80 9.49 -19.91
C ALA A 139 4.30 9.31 -20.22
N VAL A 140 4.71 9.63 -21.46
CA VAL A 140 6.12 9.62 -21.88
C VAL A 140 6.96 10.59 -21.05
N ALA A 141 6.44 11.79 -20.77
CA ALA A 141 7.14 12.77 -19.93
C ALA A 141 7.35 12.24 -18.50
N LEU A 142 6.30 11.69 -17.87
CA LEU A 142 6.40 11.13 -16.52
C LEU A 142 7.41 9.98 -16.42
N HIS A 143 7.42 9.11 -17.45
CA HIS A 143 8.40 8.03 -17.61
C HIS A 143 9.82 8.56 -17.75
N GLU A 144 10.05 9.51 -18.67
CA GLU A 144 11.39 10.07 -18.94
C GLU A 144 11.95 10.85 -17.73
N ILE A 145 11.11 11.56 -16.99
CA ILE A 145 11.52 12.21 -15.73
C ILE A 145 12.02 11.16 -14.74
N ALA A 146 11.29 10.06 -14.56
CA ALA A 146 11.72 8.98 -13.67
C ALA A 146 13.05 8.34 -14.13
N VAL A 147 13.22 8.13 -15.43
CA VAL A 147 14.49 7.65 -16.01
C VAL A 147 15.64 8.59 -15.65
N LEU A 148 15.47 9.89 -15.89
CA LEU A 148 16.49 10.91 -15.61
C LEU A 148 16.82 10.98 -14.12
N LEU A 149 15.81 11.01 -13.25
CA LEU A 149 16.00 11.06 -11.79
C LEU A 149 16.71 9.82 -11.25
N PHE A 150 16.40 8.64 -11.78
CA PHE A 150 17.09 7.41 -11.40
C PHE A 150 18.55 7.40 -11.85
N GLN A 151 18.84 7.90 -13.06
CA GLN A 151 20.21 7.99 -13.59
C GLN A 151 21.08 9.03 -12.88
N LEU A 152 20.48 10.08 -12.31
CA LEU A 152 21.20 11.06 -11.49
C LEU A 152 21.74 10.46 -10.20
N ASP A 153 21.17 9.33 -9.74
CA ASP A 153 21.66 8.54 -8.61
C ASP A 153 21.93 9.40 -7.36
N PHE A 154 20.88 10.04 -6.83
CA PHE A 154 21.01 11.01 -5.74
C PHE A 154 21.56 10.42 -4.43
N GLN A 155 21.55 9.09 -4.27
CA GLN A 155 22.12 8.38 -3.11
C GLN A 155 21.60 8.93 -1.76
N LEU A 156 20.32 9.31 -1.67
CA LEU A 156 19.74 9.91 -0.46
C LEU A 156 19.40 8.87 0.62
N HIS A 157 19.36 7.59 0.27
CA HIS A 157 19.08 6.53 1.22
C HIS A 157 20.07 6.54 2.39
N LYS A 158 19.56 6.43 3.63
CA LYS A 158 20.36 6.55 4.86
C LYS A 158 21.51 5.53 4.95
N GLY A 159 21.31 4.31 4.43
CA GLY A 159 22.35 3.27 4.36
C GLY A 159 23.22 3.33 3.10
N GLY A 160 22.96 4.30 2.22
CA GLY A 160 23.61 4.45 0.92
C GLY A 160 23.43 3.24 0.02
N LYS A 161 24.23 3.18 -1.05
CA LYS A 161 24.17 2.09 -2.05
C LYS A 161 24.27 0.68 -1.46
N ALA A 162 25.09 0.48 -0.43
CA ALA A 162 25.29 -0.85 0.16
C ALA A 162 24.01 -1.40 0.80
N ASP A 163 23.22 -0.55 1.43
CA ASP A 163 21.95 -0.93 2.03
C ASP A 163 20.87 -1.13 0.95
N ILE A 164 20.82 -0.25 -0.05
CA ILE A 164 19.97 -0.44 -1.24
C ILE A 164 20.24 -1.79 -1.91
N ASP A 165 21.52 -2.11 -2.13
CA ASP A 165 21.95 -3.37 -2.73
C ASP A 165 21.59 -4.57 -1.84
N TYR A 166 21.75 -4.46 -0.52
CA TYR A 166 21.36 -5.50 0.44
C TYR A 166 19.85 -5.78 0.38
N VAL A 167 19.02 -4.73 0.43
CA VAL A 167 17.56 -4.84 0.41
C VAL A 167 17.07 -5.36 -0.95
N THR A 168 17.63 -4.86 -2.05
CA THR A 168 17.18 -5.23 -3.41
C THR A 168 17.57 -6.66 -3.77
N ASN A 169 18.74 -7.13 -3.33
CA ASN A 169 19.26 -8.47 -3.64
C ASN A 169 18.93 -9.50 -2.55
N TRP A 170 18.09 -9.15 -1.57
CA TRP A 170 17.71 -10.05 -0.50
C TRP A 170 17.04 -11.31 -1.05
N ARG A 171 17.31 -12.45 -0.40
CA ARG A 171 16.72 -13.74 -0.71
C ARG A 171 16.25 -14.42 0.56
N ILE A 172 15.19 -15.21 0.43
CA ILE A 172 14.71 -16.08 1.50
C ILE A 172 15.86 -17.00 1.94
N PRO A 173 16.18 -17.09 3.25
CA PRO A 173 17.20 -18.00 3.74
C PRO A 173 16.94 -19.45 3.32
N ALA A 174 18.00 -20.20 3.00
CA ALA A 174 17.87 -21.59 2.54
C ALA A 174 17.11 -22.50 3.54
N SER A 175 17.18 -22.18 4.84
CA SER A 175 16.44 -22.86 5.91
C SER A 175 14.91 -22.69 5.82
N GLU A 176 14.44 -21.63 5.19
CA GLU A 176 13.01 -21.29 5.05
C GLU A 176 12.45 -21.61 3.67
N LEU A 177 13.31 -22.03 2.74
CA LEU A 177 12.96 -22.29 1.34
C LEU A 177 12.26 -23.66 1.14
N GLU A 178 12.11 -24.48 2.18
CA GLU A 178 11.59 -25.84 2.04
C GLU A 178 10.16 -25.85 1.46
N GLY A 179 10.02 -26.32 0.21
CA GLY A 179 8.76 -26.33 -0.52
C GLY A 179 8.38 -25.02 -1.20
N LEU A 180 9.21 -23.98 -1.11
CA LEU A 180 9.04 -22.69 -1.79
C LEU A 180 9.88 -22.60 -3.06
N VAL A 181 9.43 -21.77 -4.00
CA VAL A 181 10.18 -21.48 -5.23
C VAL A 181 11.19 -20.37 -4.92
N ASP A 182 12.48 -20.61 -5.16
CA ASP A 182 13.49 -19.54 -5.14
C ASP A 182 13.25 -18.60 -6.31
N VAL A 183 12.88 -17.37 -5.99
CA VAL A 183 12.59 -16.34 -6.98
C VAL A 183 13.80 -15.39 -7.01
N PRO A 184 14.45 -15.21 -8.18
CA PRO A 184 15.60 -14.32 -8.26
C PRO A 184 15.18 -12.86 -8.01
N PRO A 185 16.05 -12.06 -7.35
CA PRO A 185 15.80 -10.66 -7.11
C PRO A 185 15.73 -9.89 -8.44
N ARG A 186 14.99 -8.78 -8.41
CA ARG A 186 14.90 -7.87 -9.55
C ARG A 186 16.04 -6.87 -9.51
N PRO A 187 16.42 -6.27 -10.66
CA PRO A 187 17.46 -5.23 -10.68
C PRO A 187 17.08 -3.98 -9.88
N THR A 188 15.80 -3.79 -9.58
CA THR A 188 15.29 -2.73 -8.71
C THR A 188 13.92 -3.12 -8.13
N LEU A 189 13.62 -2.64 -6.91
CA LEU A 189 12.29 -2.77 -6.31
C LEU A 189 11.27 -1.78 -6.93
N LEU A 190 11.75 -0.69 -7.54
CA LEU A 190 10.98 0.31 -8.28
C LEU A 190 10.59 -0.22 -9.67
N SER A 191 9.73 -1.25 -9.73
CA SER A 191 9.41 -1.94 -10.98
C SER A 191 7.91 -2.11 -11.22
N HIS A 192 7.50 -2.22 -12.48
CA HIS A 192 6.21 -2.81 -12.85
C HIS A 192 6.38 -4.32 -13.07
N HIS A 193 5.35 -5.15 -12.82
CA HIS A 193 5.49 -6.61 -12.94
C HIS A 193 5.59 -7.12 -14.38
N ALA A 194 5.11 -6.34 -15.36
CA ALA A 194 5.08 -6.71 -16.77
C ALA A 194 6.09 -5.96 -17.68
N TYR A 195 6.75 -4.91 -17.18
CA TYR A 195 7.70 -4.11 -17.95
C TYR A 195 9.09 -4.25 -17.33
N LEU A 196 9.73 -5.39 -17.57
CA LEU A 196 10.97 -5.82 -16.92
C LEU A 196 12.12 -6.09 -17.91
N ASP A 197 11.93 -5.80 -19.19
CA ASP A 197 12.84 -6.19 -20.27
C ASP A 197 13.98 -5.17 -20.45
N ALA A 198 14.76 -4.93 -19.40
CA ALA A 198 15.89 -3.99 -19.42
C ALA A 198 16.96 -4.31 -20.48
N ASP A 199 16.98 -5.53 -21.02
CA ASP A 199 17.91 -5.93 -22.08
C ASP A 199 17.55 -5.34 -23.46
N ILE A 200 16.29 -4.94 -23.68
CA ILE A 200 15.83 -4.29 -24.92
C ILE A 200 15.60 -2.78 -24.75
N TYR A 201 15.47 -2.28 -23.52
CA TYR A 201 15.16 -0.88 -23.27
C TYR A 201 16.37 0.04 -23.52
N PRO A 202 16.19 1.22 -24.15
CA PRO A 202 17.28 2.13 -24.48
C PRO A 202 18.10 2.60 -23.26
N ASN A 203 17.44 2.80 -22.11
CA ASN A 203 18.07 3.21 -20.84
C ASN A 203 18.15 2.05 -19.82
N GLY A 204 17.91 0.81 -20.26
CA GLY A 204 18.03 -0.38 -19.44
C GLY A 204 17.10 -0.38 -18.21
N VAL A 205 17.70 -0.54 -17.02
CA VAL A 205 16.95 -0.59 -15.75
C VAL A 205 16.22 0.72 -15.46
N ALA A 206 16.73 1.86 -15.93
CA ALA A 206 16.07 3.14 -15.72
C ALA A 206 14.68 3.19 -16.38
N ASP A 207 14.49 2.53 -17.52
CA ASP A 207 13.16 2.42 -18.15
C ASP A 207 12.18 1.56 -17.34
N ILE A 208 12.66 0.54 -16.61
CA ILE A 208 11.82 -0.21 -15.66
C ILE A 208 11.26 0.73 -14.58
N VAL A 209 12.10 1.64 -14.07
CA VAL A 209 11.71 2.66 -13.09
C VAL A 209 10.74 3.67 -13.70
N GLY A 210 10.94 4.03 -14.97
CA GLY A 210 10.01 4.86 -15.73
C GLY A 210 8.58 4.29 -15.75
N TYR A 211 8.44 3.01 -16.13
CA TYR A 211 7.15 2.33 -16.14
C TYR A 211 6.54 2.19 -14.74
N TRP A 212 7.37 1.99 -13.71
CA TRP A 212 6.91 1.98 -12.32
C TRP A 212 6.35 3.35 -11.91
N ALA A 213 7.05 4.43 -12.20
CA ALA A 213 6.60 5.78 -11.85
C ALA A 213 5.30 6.13 -12.55
N GLU A 214 5.18 5.80 -13.83
CA GLU A 214 3.95 5.96 -14.59
C GLU A 214 2.76 5.22 -13.97
N ASP A 215 2.95 3.93 -13.62
CA ASP A 215 1.94 3.15 -12.90
C ASP A 215 1.56 3.77 -11.54
N ARG A 216 2.55 4.26 -10.79
CA ARG A 216 2.29 4.89 -9.50
C ARG A 216 1.48 6.17 -9.65
N ILE A 217 1.83 7.03 -10.60
CA ILE A 217 1.24 8.37 -10.77
C ILE A 217 -0.11 8.29 -11.48
N LEU A 218 -0.18 7.60 -12.61
CA LEU A 218 -1.39 7.54 -13.42
C LEU A 218 -2.38 6.49 -12.91
N GLY A 219 -1.91 5.44 -12.22
CA GLY A 219 -2.70 4.26 -11.85
C GLY A 219 -2.52 3.07 -12.80
N GLY A 220 -1.61 3.19 -13.76
CA GLY A 220 -1.15 2.11 -14.64
C GLY A 220 -0.26 2.67 -15.75
N VAL A 221 0.50 1.80 -16.42
CA VAL A 221 1.20 2.16 -17.65
C VAL A 221 0.18 2.41 -18.75
N ALA A 222 0.22 3.61 -19.35
CA ALA A 222 -0.65 4.09 -20.40
C ALA A 222 -0.23 3.53 -21.77
N ILE A 223 -1.12 2.76 -22.36
CA ILE A 223 -0.98 2.15 -23.68
C ILE A 223 -2.22 2.46 -24.53
N PHE A 224 -2.05 2.47 -25.85
CA PHE A 224 -3.03 3.07 -26.77
C PHE A 224 -3.48 2.06 -27.82
N ASP A 225 -4.76 2.08 -28.21
CA ASP A 225 -5.23 1.28 -29.34
C ASP A 225 -4.74 1.89 -30.67
N ARG A 226 -3.77 1.22 -31.30
CA ARG A 226 -3.18 1.64 -32.56
C ARG A 226 -4.00 1.23 -33.79
N ARG A 227 -4.95 0.29 -33.69
CA ARG A 227 -5.83 -0.09 -34.82
C ARG A 227 -6.69 1.09 -35.24
N ALA A 228 -7.15 1.86 -34.26
CA ALA A 228 -7.93 3.08 -34.48
C ALA A 228 -7.19 4.13 -35.33
N GLU A 229 -5.85 4.09 -35.37
CA GLU A 229 -5.04 5.00 -36.17
C GLU A 229 -4.91 4.52 -37.63
N ASN A 230 -5.07 3.22 -37.89
CA ASN A 230 -4.80 2.59 -39.20
C ASN A 230 -6.08 2.32 -40.03
N SER A 231 -7.27 2.46 -39.45
CA SER A 231 -8.53 2.19 -40.16
C SER A 231 -9.50 3.36 -40.08
N SER A 232 -10.02 3.76 -41.24
CA SER A 232 -11.03 4.82 -41.39
C SER A 232 -12.41 4.45 -40.82
N ASN A 233 -12.63 3.17 -40.47
CA ASN A 233 -13.89 2.62 -39.97
C ASN A 233 -13.85 2.20 -38.50
N THR A 234 -12.71 2.39 -37.81
CA THR A 234 -12.56 2.03 -36.39
C THR A 234 -12.99 3.17 -35.48
N PRO A 235 -13.54 2.88 -34.27
CA PRO A 235 -13.85 3.91 -33.30
C PRO A 235 -12.59 4.69 -32.91
N LEU A 236 -12.80 5.93 -32.44
CA LEU A 236 -11.77 6.87 -31.99
C LEU A 236 -10.71 6.20 -31.08
N PRO A 237 -9.44 6.63 -31.14
CA PRO A 237 -8.37 6.03 -30.36
C PRO A 237 -8.67 6.09 -28.86
N ASN A 238 -8.45 4.96 -28.18
CA ASN A 238 -8.81 4.76 -26.79
C ASN A 238 -7.56 4.55 -25.91
N ILE A 239 -7.71 4.81 -24.62
CA ILE A 239 -6.64 4.77 -23.63
C ILE A 239 -6.85 3.55 -22.74
N TYR A 240 -5.79 2.76 -22.57
CA TYR A 240 -5.77 1.59 -21.71
C TYR A 240 -4.69 1.76 -20.67
N PHE A 241 -4.98 1.35 -19.45
CA PHE A 241 -4.00 1.30 -18.36
C PHE A 241 -3.65 -0.15 -18.02
N HIS A 242 -2.38 -0.37 -17.68
CA HIS A 242 -1.87 -1.62 -17.15
C HIS A 242 -1.33 -1.38 -15.75
N SER A 243 -2.11 -1.78 -14.74
CA SER A 243 -1.78 -1.54 -13.34
C SER A 243 -1.01 -2.72 -12.73
N CYS A 244 -0.03 -2.43 -11.88
CA CYS A 244 0.57 -3.42 -10.98
C CYS A 244 0.12 -3.28 -9.53
N ARG A 245 -0.77 -2.32 -9.19
CA ARG A 245 -1.29 -2.08 -7.83
C ARG A 245 -2.02 -3.29 -7.25
N HIS A 246 -2.03 -3.39 -5.92
CA HIS A 246 -2.75 -4.45 -5.24
C HIS A 246 -4.26 -4.38 -5.55
N LYS A 247 -4.94 -5.54 -5.61
CA LYS A 247 -6.38 -5.67 -5.94
C LYS A 247 -6.82 -5.09 -7.30
N GLN A 248 -5.90 -4.75 -8.19
CA GLN A 248 -6.23 -4.37 -9.57
C GLN A 248 -6.15 -5.58 -10.51
N THR A 249 -6.90 -5.56 -11.62
CA THR A 249 -6.81 -6.58 -12.67
C THR A 249 -5.38 -6.67 -13.22
N TYR A 250 -4.87 -7.87 -13.53
CA TYR A 250 -3.59 -8.01 -14.23
C TYR A 250 -3.73 -7.69 -15.73
N ARG A 251 -4.96 -7.77 -16.24
CA ARG A 251 -5.30 -7.47 -17.63
C ARG A 251 -5.17 -5.97 -17.86
N VAL A 252 -4.77 -5.59 -19.07
CA VAL A 252 -4.85 -4.19 -19.48
C VAL A 252 -6.32 -3.83 -19.62
N TYR A 253 -6.73 -2.68 -19.08
CA TYR A 253 -8.13 -2.28 -19.03
C TYR A 253 -8.34 -0.94 -19.71
N GLN A 254 -9.38 -0.86 -20.52
CA GLN A 254 -9.78 0.38 -21.17
C GLN A 254 -10.30 1.35 -20.12
N LEU A 255 -9.85 2.59 -20.17
CA LEU A 255 -10.46 3.66 -19.40
C LEU A 255 -11.87 3.91 -19.93
N ARG A 256 -12.82 4.08 -19.01
CA ARG A 256 -14.18 4.48 -19.37
C ARG A 256 -14.21 5.93 -19.85
N ASP A 257 -15.25 6.32 -20.56
CA ASP A 257 -15.36 7.70 -21.06
C ASP A 257 -15.41 8.73 -19.91
N ASP A 258 -16.01 8.40 -18.75
CA ASP A 258 -16.02 9.27 -17.57
C ASP A 258 -14.61 9.42 -16.95
N GLN A 259 -13.84 8.33 -16.88
CA GLN A 259 -12.44 8.37 -16.42
C GLN A 259 -11.57 9.18 -17.37
N GLN A 260 -11.75 9.01 -18.69
CA GLN A 260 -11.03 9.76 -19.71
C GLN A 260 -11.37 11.26 -19.64
N GLU A 261 -12.64 11.63 -19.58
CA GLU A 261 -13.01 13.04 -19.49
C GLU A 261 -12.55 13.70 -18.18
N ALA A 262 -12.56 12.97 -17.06
CA ALA A 262 -11.97 13.47 -15.81
C ALA A 262 -10.46 13.72 -15.97
N LEU A 263 -9.72 12.78 -16.57
CA LEU A 263 -8.30 12.95 -16.87
C LEU A 263 -8.04 14.14 -17.79
N PHE A 264 -8.82 14.26 -18.87
CA PHE A 264 -8.69 15.35 -19.82
C PHE A 264 -8.98 16.70 -19.17
N ALA A 265 -10.03 16.80 -18.36
CA ALA A 265 -10.38 18.02 -17.64
C ALA A 265 -9.25 18.43 -16.68
N PHE A 266 -8.66 17.47 -15.95
CA PHE A 266 -7.54 17.71 -15.06
C PHE A 266 -6.28 18.19 -15.80
N LEU A 267 -5.89 17.50 -16.88
CA LEU A 267 -4.70 17.86 -17.66
C LEU A 267 -4.84 19.20 -18.38
N LEU A 268 -6.05 19.57 -18.82
CA LEU A 268 -6.33 20.82 -19.51
C LEU A 268 -6.72 21.99 -18.59
N ALA A 269 -6.86 21.73 -17.28
CA ALA A 269 -7.16 22.77 -16.33
C ALA A 269 -6.03 23.81 -16.28
N LYS A 270 -6.39 25.06 -15.95
CA LYS A 270 -5.39 26.11 -15.76
C LYS A 270 -4.41 25.69 -14.68
N THR A 271 -3.13 25.79 -15.00
CA THR A 271 -2.06 25.44 -14.08
C THR A 271 -1.94 26.51 -13.00
N ASP A 272 -2.38 26.18 -11.79
CA ASP A 272 -2.24 26.96 -10.58
C ASP A 272 -1.57 26.08 -9.49
N CYS A 273 -1.11 26.69 -8.38
CA CYS A 273 -0.81 25.95 -7.15
C CYS A 273 -1.95 26.23 -6.15
N PRO A 274 -2.66 25.22 -5.62
CA PRO A 274 -2.45 23.74 -5.65
C PRO A 274 -2.88 23.04 -6.98
N PRO A 275 -2.58 21.72 -7.18
CA PRO A 275 -3.02 20.98 -8.37
C PRO A 275 -4.53 21.13 -8.63
N PRO A 276 -4.98 21.07 -9.89
CA PRO A 276 -6.38 21.25 -10.22
C PRO A 276 -7.29 20.22 -9.53
N GLU A 277 -8.41 20.69 -8.98
CA GLU A 277 -9.45 19.84 -8.38
C GLU A 277 -10.70 19.78 -9.28
N PRO A 278 -11.38 18.62 -9.40
CA PRO A 278 -11.05 17.35 -8.76
C PRO A 278 -9.85 16.66 -9.41
N ASN A 279 -8.90 16.15 -8.60
CA ASN A 279 -7.78 15.34 -9.08
C ASN A 279 -8.22 13.87 -9.31
N PRO A 280 -8.19 13.34 -10.56
CA PRO A 280 -8.59 11.98 -10.85
C PRO A 280 -7.46 10.96 -10.67
N LEU A 281 -6.22 11.40 -10.42
CA LEU A 281 -5.05 10.53 -10.32
C LEU A 281 -4.88 9.98 -8.89
N PRO A 282 -4.56 8.68 -8.73
CA PRO A 282 -4.39 7.68 -9.77
C PRO A 282 -5.74 7.11 -10.23
N ILE A 283 -5.88 6.83 -11.53
CA ILE A 283 -7.08 6.20 -12.08
C ILE A 283 -6.89 4.68 -12.02
N LEU A 284 -7.66 4.03 -11.15
CA LEU A 284 -7.65 2.59 -10.97
C LEU A 284 -8.85 1.93 -11.66
N SER A 285 -8.70 0.64 -11.96
CA SER A 285 -9.80 -0.17 -12.49
C SER A 285 -10.84 -0.45 -11.42
N ASP A 286 -12.10 -0.49 -11.82
CA ASP A 286 -13.16 -1.08 -11.01
C ASP A 286 -13.91 -2.13 -11.83
N THR A 287 -15.02 -2.61 -11.27
CA THR A 287 -15.86 -3.59 -11.94
C THR A 287 -16.41 -3.03 -13.27
N GLN A 288 -16.72 -1.74 -13.37
CA GLN A 288 -17.29 -1.11 -14.57
C GLN A 288 -16.30 -0.99 -15.73
N ASN A 289 -14.99 -1.13 -15.51
CA ASN A 289 -14.00 -1.28 -16.59
C ASN A 289 -14.14 -2.66 -17.27
N ARG A 290 -15.13 -2.82 -18.15
CA ARG A 290 -15.47 -4.12 -18.77
C ARG A 290 -14.55 -4.53 -19.91
N VAL A 291 -14.01 -3.58 -20.66
CA VAL A 291 -13.13 -3.90 -21.79
C VAL A 291 -11.73 -4.15 -21.25
N ARG A 292 -11.36 -5.43 -21.19
CA ARG A 292 -10.07 -5.90 -20.67
C ARG A 292 -9.43 -6.86 -21.65
N VAL A 293 -8.12 -6.77 -21.78
CA VAL A 293 -7.32 -7.57 -22.71
C VAL A 293 -6.16 -8.18 -21.94
N ASP A 294 -5.91 -9.48 -22.13
CA ASP A 294 -4.77 -10.10 -21.45
C ASP A 294 -3.48 -9.50 -22.04
N PRO A 295 -2.51 -9.09 -21.21
CA PRO A 295 -1.33 -8.36 -21.67
C PRO A 295 -0.54 -9.13 -22.73
N GLU A 296 -0.61 -10.46 -22.74
CA GLU A 296 0.02 -11.35 -23.72
C GLU A 296 -0.51 -11.17 -25.15
N TYR A 297 -1.77 -10.72 -25.30
CA TYR A 297 -2.41 -10.50 -26.60
C TYR A 297 -2.57 -9.03 -26.96
N ALA A 298 -2.41 -8.13 -25.99
CA ALA A 298 -2.58 -6.69 -26.18
C ALA A 298 -1.83 -6.19 -27.42
N LEU A 299 -0.53 -6.52 -27.52
CA LEU A 299 0.31 -6.06 -28.62
C LEU A 299 0.01 -6.77 -29.95
N THR A 300 -0.17 -8.08 -29.94
CA THR A 300 -0.19 -8.91 -31.17
C THR A 300 -1.57 -9.06 -31.81
N HIS A 301 -2.64 -9.12 -31.01
CA HIS A 301 -4.00 -9.36 -31.51
C HIS A 301 -4.86 -8.09 -31.47
N HIS A 302 -4.53 -7.18 -30.56
CA HIS A 302 -5.32 -5.96 -30.35
C HIS A 302 -4.58 -4.68 -30.74
N GLU A 303 -3.30 -4.75 -31.12
CA GLU A 303 -2.43 -3.59 -31.38
C GLU A 303 -2.54 -2.49 -30.30
N ILE A 304 -2.64 -2.91 -29.04
CA ILE A 304 -2.67 -2.04 -27.87
C ILE A 304 -1.25 -2.00 -27.29
N PHE A 305 -0.54 -0.90 -27.53
CA PHE A 305 0.82 -0.66 -27.04
C PHE A 305 1.15 0.84 -27.13
N ARG A 306 2.09 1.29 -26.30
CA ARG A 306 2.73 2.60 -26.51
C ARG A 306 3.84 2.45 -27.55
N ASP A 307 4.81 1.59 -27.26
CA ASP A 307 5.91 1.29 -28.15
C ASP A 307 5.89 -0.19 -28.52
N ILE A 308 6.11 -0.53 -29.79
CA ILE A 308 6.04 -1.93 -30.27
C ILE A 308 7.09 -2.85 -29.63
N TRP A 309 8.11 -2.26 -28.99
CA TRP A 309 9.19 -2.97 -28.30
C TRP A 309 9.05 -2.90 -26.77
N GLU A 310 7.94 -2.39 -26.22
CA GLU A 310 7.76 -2.21 -24.77
C GLU A 310 7.86 -3.51 -23.95
N ARG A 311 7.56 -4.67 -24.57
CA ARG A 311 7.53 -5.99 -23.93
C ARG A 311 7.94 -7.09 -24.91
N LYS A 312 8.69 -8.07 -24.42
CA LYS A 312 9.00 -9.30 -25.18
C LYS A 312 7.78 -10.23 -25.27
N PRO A 313 7.62 -10.98 -26.38
CA PRO A 313 6.66 -12.08 -26.42
C PRO A 313 7.00 -13.16 -25.38
N ILE A 314 5.98 -13.78 -24.82
CA ILE A 314 6.15 -14.87 -23.86
C ILE A 314 6.59 -16.19 -24.55
N THR A 315 7.33 -17.00 -23.81
CA THR A 315 7.73 -18.34 -24.25
C THR A 315 6.55 -19.31 -24.24
N ILE A 316 6.67 -20.44 -24.96
CA ILE A 316 5.64 -21.50 -24.95
C ILE A 316 5.43 -22.05 -23.53
N GLU A 317 6.50 -22.18 -22.74
CA GLU A 317 6.42 -22.65 -21.36
C GLU A 317 5.69 -21.64 -20.45
N GLN A 318 6.05 -20.36 -20.52
CA GLN A 318 5.32 -19.30 -19.80
C GLN A 318 3.84 -19.30 -20.18
N ARG A 319 3.55 -19.47 -21.47
CA ARG A 319 2.18 -19.54 -21.96
C ARG A 319 1.40 -20.71 -21.35
N ARG A 320 1.99 -21.91 -21.33
CA ARG A 320 1.39 -23.09 -20.68
C ARG A 320 1.12 -22.87 -19.20
N LEU A 321 1.98 -22.13 -18.50
CA LEU A 321 1.78 -21.79 -17.10
C LEU A 321 0.61 -20.84 -16.92
N ILE A 322 0.54 -19.78 -17.71
CA ILE A 322 -0.56 -18.79 -17.68
C ILE A 322 -1.90 -19.45 -18.00
N ASP A 323 -1.95 -20.28 -19.05
CA ASP A 323 -3.19 -20.97 -19.48
C ASP A 323 -3.71 -21.96 -18.42
N ARG A 324 -2.87 -22.41 -17.47
CA ARG A 324 -3.25 -23.28 -16.35
C ARG A 324 -3.74 -22.52 -15.12
N GLN A 325 -3.53 -21.20 -15.05
CA GLN A 325 -3.93 -20.42 -13.88
C GLN A 325 -5.46 -20.33 -13.80
N ALA A 326 -5.97 -20.47 -12.57
CA ALA A 326 -7.39 -20.28 -12.32
C ALA A 326 -7.77 -18.82 -12.63
N LYS A 327 -8.82 -18.63 -13.43
CA LYS A 327 -9.33 -17.31 -13.77
C LYS A 327 -10.10 -16.74 -12.58
N SER A 328 -9.72 -15.55 -12.14
CA SER A 328 -10.43 -14.82 -11.09
C SER A 328 -11.56 -13.96 -11.68
N ASP A 329 -12.61 -13.74 -10.90
CA ASP A 329 -13.67 -12.77 -11.20
C ASP A 329 -13.17 -11.33 -11.22
N LEU A 330 -12.09 -11.04 -10.47
CA LEU A 330 -11.40 -9.75 -10.51
C LEU A 330 -10.80 -9.46 -11.89
N ASP A 331 -10.33 -10.47 -12.62
CA ASP A 331 -9.71 -10.28 -13.94
C ASP A 331 -10.71 -10.49 -15.08
N TYR A 332 -11.57 -11.49 -14.93
CA TYR A 332 -12.55 -11.93 -15.91
C TYR A 332 -13.98 -11.76 -15.37
N PRO A 333 -14.46 -10.52 -15.15
CA PRO A 333 -15.81 -10.27 -14.65
C PRO A 333 -16.89 -10.88 -15.55
N GLU A 334 -16.63 -11.01 -16.85
CA GLU A 334 -17.51 -11.64 -17.83
C GLU A 334 -17.82 -13.12 -17.50
N ALA A 335 -16.85 -13.86 -16.95
CA ALA A 335 -17.06 -15.26 -16.57
C ALA A 335 -18.01 -15.37 -15.37
N LEU A 336 -17.94 -14.41 -14.44
CA LEU A 336 -18.88 -14.34 -13.32
C LEU A 336 -20.30 -14.01 -13.81
N GLU A 337 -20.41 -13.02 -14.70
CA GLU A 337 -21.70 -12.64 -15.30
C GLU A 337 -22.36 -13.78 -16.08
N GLU A 338 -21.58 -14.59 -16.79
CA GLU A 338 -22.09 -15.77 -17.50
C GLU A 338 -22.75 -16.75 -16.52
N VAL A 339 -22.06 -17.07 -15.40
CA VAL A 339 -22.62 -17.93 -14.36
C VAL A 339 -23.89 -17.33 -13.75
N ILE A 340 -23.92 -16.03 -13.50
CA ILE A 340 -25.11 -15.33 -12.99
C ILE A 340 -26.28 -15.47 -13.96
N ARG A 341 -26.08 -15.15 -15.24
CA ARG A 341 -27.13 -15.21 -16.27
C ARG A 341 -27.67 -16.62 -16.45
N ILE A 342 -26.81 -17.63 -16.46
CA ILE A 342 -27.23 -19.04 -16.56
C ILE A 342 -28.10 -19.41 -15.35
N ASN A 343 -27.67 -19.07 -14.13
CA ASN A 343 -28.44 -19.37 -12.93
C ASN A 343 -29.79 -18.66 -12.90
N GLU A 344 -29.85 -17.39 -13.31
CA GLU A 344 -31.10 -16.64 -13.45
C GLU A 344 -32.07 -17.33 -14.43
N GLN A 345 -31.58 -17.77 -15.58
CA GLN A 345 -32.40 -18.44 -16.59
C GLN A 345 -32.89 -19.83 -16.13
N LEU A 346 -32.09 -20.55 -15.35
CA LEU A 346 -32.42 -21.88 -14.83
C LEU A 346 -33.20 -21.84 -13.51
N GLY A 347 -33.43 -20.66 -12.94
CA GLY A 347 -34.10 -20.49 -11.65
C GLY A 347 -33.25 -20.98 -10.45
N PHE A 348 -31.94 -21.10 -10.62
CA PHE A 348 -31.04 -21.42 -9.52
C PHE A 348 -30.77 -20.17 -8.67
N PRO A 349 -30.67 -20.31 -7.34
CA PRO A 349 -30.36 -19.20 -6.47
C PRO A 349 -28.97 -18.65 -6.80
N ILE A 350 -28.89 -17.34 -7.05
CA ILE A 350 -27.62 -16.65 -7.30
C ILE A 350 -26.80 -16.66 -6.00
N PRO A 351 -25.54 -17.12 -6.03
CA PRO A 351 -24.66 -17.03 -4.87
C PRO A 351 -24.57 -15.58 -4.39
N LYS A 352 -24.61 -15.34 -3.07
CA LYS A 352 -24.24 -14.02 -2.55
C LYS A 352 -22.74 -13.82 -2.78
N PHE A 353 -22.39 -13.08 -3.82
CA PHE A 353 -21.01 -12.69 -4.04
C PHE A 353 -20.59 -11.72 -2.94
N ARG A 354 -19.42 -11.97 -2.37
CA ARG A 354 -18.81 -11.03 -1.45
C ARG A 354 -18.45 -9.78 -2.25
N GLU A 355 -19.06 -8.64 -1.95
CA GLU A 355 -18.64 -7.35 -2.52
C GLU A 355 -17.14 -7.16 -2.23
N ARG A 356 -16.32 -7.31 -3.26
CA ARG A 356 -14.91 -6.90 -3.23
C ARG A 356 -14.84 -5.56 -3.95
N SER A 357 -15.29 -4.50 -3.27
CA SER A 357 -14.92 -3.15 -3.69
C SER A 357 -13.38 -3.04 -3.64
N PRO A 358 -12.72 -2.46 -4.66
CA PRO A 358 -11.28 -2.17 -4.61
C PRO A 358 -10.92 -1.23 -3.45
N SER A 359 -11.90 -0.53 -2.89
CA SER A 359 -11.84 0.15 -1.60
C SER A 359 -12.75 -0.58 -0.59
N THR A 360 -12.20 -1.53 0.16
CA THR A 360 -12.91 -2.19 1.28
C THR A 360 -12.23 -1.87 2.61
N PRO A 361 -13.01 -1.59 3.68
CA PRO A 361 -12.47 -1.28 5.01
C PRO A 361 -11.62 -2.44 5.55
N ASP A 362 -10.58 -2.12 6.32
CA ASP A 362 -9.64 -3.09 6.90
C ASP A 362 -10.37 -4.13 7.78
N TRP A 363 -10.68 -5.28 7.18
CA TRP A 363 -11.28 -6.45 7.81
C TRP A 363 -10.39 -7.06 8.91
N ALA A 364 -9.15 -6.60 9.03
CA ALA A 364 -8.22 -6.94 10.11
C ALA A 364 -8.46 -6.13 11.39
N ILE A 365 -9.08 -4.94 11.30
CA ILE A 365 -9.26 -4.05 12.45
C ILE A 365 -10.12 -4.71 13.54
N MET A 366 -11.29 -5.25 13.18
CA MET A 366 -12.21 -5.80 14.19
C MET A 366 -11.66 -7.03 14.92
N PRO A 367 -11.07 -8.04 14.24
CA PRO A 367 -10.37 -9.13 14.91
C PRO A 367 -9.18 -8.67 15.73
N TYR A 368 -8.39 -7.71 15.24
CA TYR A 368 -7.22 -7.16 15.95
C TYR A 368 -7.63 -6.41 17.23
N VAL A 369 -8.65 -5.56 17.15
CA VAL A 369 -9.21 -4.84 18.30
C VAL A 369 -9.78 -5.84 19.30
N LEU A 370 -10.54 -6.85 18.85
CA LEU A 370 -11.11 -7.85 19.75
C LEU A 370 -10.02 -8.67 20.46
N HIS A 371 -8.98 -9.10 19.73
CA HIS A 371 -7.83 -9.80 20.29
C HIS A 371 -7.11 -8.93 21.34
N SER A 372 -6.84 -7.67 21.01
CA SER A 372 -6.18 -6.71 21.90
C SER A 372 -7.01 -6.45 23.16
N LEU A 373 -8.33 -6.26 23.03
CA LEU A 373 -9.23 -6.08 24.17
C LEU A 373 -9.28 -7.31 25.07
N LEU A 374 -9.29 -8.52 24.51
CA LEU A 374 -9.29 -9.77 25.28
C LEU A 374 -7.98 -9.96 26.07
N LEU A 375 -6.83 -9.59 25.48
CA LEU A 375 -5.54 -9.60 26.17
C LEU A 375 -5.52 -8.62 27.35
N LEU A 376 -6.10 -7.43 27.18
CA LEU A 376 -6.16 -6.40 28.23
C LEU A 376 -7.18 -6.72 29.34
N LEU A 377 -8.22 -7.50 29.04
CA LEU A 377 -9.26 -7.88 29.99
C LEU A 377 -8.82 -8.98 30.99
N GLY A 378 -7.89 -9.84 30.59
CA GLY A 378 -7.40 -10.95 31.43
C GLY A 378 -6.84 -10.47 32.78
N PRO A 379 -5.81 -9.59 32.79
CA PRO A 379 -5.22 -9.09 34.03
C PRO A 379 -6.20 -8.30 34.91
N THR A 380 -7.06 -7.47 34.30
CA THR A 380 -8.03 -6.63 35.03
C THR A 380 -9.12 -7.44 35.72
N THR A 381 -9.63 -8.50 35.08
CA THR A 381 -10.62 -9.40 35.69
C THR A 381 -10.03 -10.25 36.82
N LEU A 382 -8.77 -10.67 36.68
CA LEU A 382 -8.04 -11.37 37.74
C LEU A 382 -7.80 -10.44 38.94
N ALA A 383 -7.40 -9.19 38.69
CA ALA A 383 -7.23 -8.16 39.72
C ALA A 383 -8.53 -7.90 40.49
N ALA A 384 -9.67 -7.75 39.81
CA ALA A 384 -10.97 -7.59 40.46
C ALA A 384 -11.30 -8.76 41.43
N SER A 385 -10.95 -10.00 41.06
CA SER A 385 -11.21 -11.17 41.89
C SER A 385 -10.40 -11.20 43.19
N ILE A 386 -9.13 -10.77 43.16
CA ILE A 386 -8.28 -10.72 44.35
C ILE A 386 -8.69 -9.56 45.29
N TYR A 387 -9.18 -8.44 44.74
CA TYR A 387 -9.70 -7.32 45.53
C TYR A 387 -10.96 -7.72 46.31
N MET A 388 -11.87 -8.45 45.67
CA MET A 388 -13.07 -8.99 46.32
C MET A 388 -12.71 -10.04 47.38
N SER A 389 -11.71 -10.88 47.09
CA SER A 389 -11.24 -11.92 48.01
C SER A 389 -10.63 -11.31 49.28
N LEU A 390 -9.81 -10.27 49.15
CA LEU A 390 -9.29 -9.51 50.29
C LEU A 390 -10.43 -8.87 51.10
N GLY A 391 -11.38 -8.20 50.44
CA GLY A 391 -12.52 -7.58 51.14
C GLY A 391 -13.38 -8.57 51.93
N ARG A 392 -13.60 -9.78 51.38
CA ARG A 392 -14.30 -10.87 52.09
C ARG A 392 -13.49 -11.44 53.25
N LEU A 393 -12.18 -11.56 53.08
CA LEU A 393 -11.28 -12.04 54.12
C LEU A 393 -11.26 -11.11 55.33
N ILE A 394 -11.16 -9.79 55.11
CA ILE A 394 -11.16 -8.79 56.18
C ILE A 394 -12.47 -8.86 56.99
N ARG A 395 -13.63 -8.96 56.32
CA ARG A 395 -14.94 -9.10 56.98
C ARG A 395 -15.07 -10.41 57.77
N SER A 396 -14.60 -11.52 57.20
CA SER A 396 -14.67 -12.84 57.85
C SER A 396 -13.87 -12.89 59.16
N LEU A 397 -12.77 -12.13 59.24
CA LEU A 397 -11.90 -12.04 60.40
C LEU A 397 -12.32 -10.95 61.41
N GLU A 398 -13.43 -10.25 61.16
CA GLU A 398 -13.89 -9.06 61.93
C GLU A 398 -12.76 -8.04 62.12
N ALA A 399 -11.96 -7.86 61.06
CA ALA A 399 -10.74 -7.09 61.07
C ALA A 399 -10.92 -5.70 60.42
N ASP A 400 -12.15 -5.17 60.38
CA ASP A 400 -12.46 -3.85 59.82
C ASP A 400 -11.55 -2.72 60.32
N PRO A 401 -11.16 -2.63 61.62
CA PRO A 401 -10.26 -1.59 62.11
C PRO A 401 -8.81 -1.70 61.60
N TYR A 402 -8.42 -2.85 61.05
CA TYR A 402 -7.07 -3.11 60.52
C TYR A 402 -6.94 -2.84 59.02
N SER A 403 -8.02 -2.39 58.36
CA SER A 403 -7.98 -1.95 56.97
C SER A 403 -7.76 -0.43 56.89
N PRO A 404 -6.70 0.06 56.22
CA PRO A 404 -6.48 1.49 56.01
C PRO A 404 -7.62 2.19 55.24
N VAL A 405 -8.34 1.42 54.42
CA VAL A 405 -9.47 1.89 53.62
C VAL A 405 -10.73 1.15 54.07
N PRO A 406 -11.88 1.83 54.28
CA PRO A 406 -13.10 1.15 54.65
C PRO A 406 -13.49 0.12 53.58
N ILE A 407 -13.87 -1.09 54.02
CA ILE A 407 -14.07 -2.25 53.14
C ILE A 407 -15.15 -1.99 52.07
N GLU A 408 -16.14 -1.14 52.37
CA GLU A 408 -17.20 -0.76 51.44
C GLU A 408 -16.70 0.03 50.21
N TYR A 409 -15.58 0.74 50.36
CA TYR A 409 -14.96 1.53 49.30
C TYR A 409 -13.78 0.80 48.67
N LEU A 410 -13.07 -0.05 49.42
CA LEU A 410 -11.90 -0.81 48.94
C LEU A 410 -12.17 -1.48 47.59
N THR A 411 -13.16 -2.38 47.51
CA THR A 411 -13.46 -3.09 46.25
C THR A 411 -13.97 -2.16 45.15
N LYS A 412 -14.75 -1.11 45.49
CA LYS A 412 -15.31 -0.17 44.50
C LYS A 412 -14.21 0.67 43.86
N THR A 413 -13.29 1.21 44.66
CA THR A 413 -12.21 2.09 44.19
C THR A 413 -11.29 1.35 43.22
N PHE A 414 -10.89 0.12 43.55
CA PHE A 414 -9.99 -0.65 42.69
C PHE A 414 -10.64 -1.12 41.39
N VAL A 415 -11.91 -1.58 41.43
CA VAL A 415 -12.64 -1.97 40.22
C VAL A 415 -12.92 -0.78 39.30
N ILE A 416 -13.22 0.39 39.87
CA ILE A 416 -13.40 1.63 39.09
C ILE A 416 -12.08 2.08 38.47
N GLY A 417 -10.96 1.97 39.20
CA GLY A 417 -9.62 2.26 38.68
C GLY A 417 -9.28 1.39 37.46
N ASP A 418 -9.46 0.07 37.58
CA ASP A 418 -9.22 -0.86 36.48
C ASP A 418 -10.16 -0.63 35.29
N ALA A 419 -11.43 -0.28 35.55
CA ALA A 419 -12.38 0.05 34.49
C ALA A 419 -11.97 1.32 33.71
N ILE A 420 -11.52 2.37 34.39
CA ILE A 420 -11.03 3.60 33.75
C ILE A 420 -9.77 3.31 32.92
N SER A 421 -8.83 2.55 33.47
CA SER A 421 -7.62 2.11 32.77
C SER A 421 -7.94 1.29 31.53
N PHE A 422 -8.87 0.35 31.63
CA PHE A 422 -9.32 -0.47 30.51
C PHE A 422 -9.97 0.38 29.41
N LEU A 423 -10.85 1.31 29.77
CA LEU A 423 -11.51 2.21 28.81
C LEU A 423 -10.51 3.12 28.10
N THR A 424 -9.51 3.60 28.82
CA THR A 424 -8.45 4.46 28.27
C THR A 424 -7.59 3.68 27.29
N GLN A 425 -7.18 2.45 27.63
CA GLN A 425 -6.42 1.58 26.72
C GLN A 425 -7.24 1.16 25.50
N SER A 426 -8.54 0.88 25.69
CA SER A 426 -9.48 0.57 24.61
C SER A 426 -9.61 1.74 23.63
N ALA A 427 -9.68 2.97 24.15
CA ALA A 427 -9.72 4.18 23.34
C ALA A 427 -8.41 4.37 22.54
N GLY A 428 -7.25 4.18 23.18
CA GLY A 428 -5.96 4.24 22.49
C GLY A 428 -5.78 3.16 21.42
N GLY A 429 -6.25 1.93 21.68
CA GLY A 429 -6.26 0.83 20.72
C GLY A 429 -7.22 1.07 19.54
N GLY A 430 -8.40 1.63 19.81
CA GLY A 430 -9.36 2.04 18.77
C GLY A 430 -8.85 3.19 17.90
N MET A 431 -8.07 4.12 18.48
CA MET A 431 -7.37 5.16 17.75
C MET A 431 -6.26 4.59 16.88
N LEU A 432 -5.44 3.67 17.40
CA LEU A 432 -4.41 2.98 16.61
C LEU A 432 -4.98 2.23 15.42
N ALA A 433 -6.12 1.57 15.62
CA ALA A 433 -6.76 0.81 14.56
C ALA A 433 -7.34 1.69 13.43
N ASN A 434 -7.66 2.95 13.71
CA ASN A 434 -8.16 3.92 12.72
C ASN A 434 -7.12 4.99 12.36
N ALA A 435 -5.88 4.86 12.82
CA ALA A 435 -4.85 5.87 12.64
C ALA A 435 -4.42 5.92 11.17
N LYS A 436 -4.70 7.04 10.51
CA LYS A 436 -4.30 7.28 9.10
C LYS A 436 -2.99 8.04 9.00
N THR A 437 -2.55 8.64 10.11
CA THR A 437 -1.33 9.43 10.20
C THR A 437 -0.46 8.94 11.35
N LYS A 438 0.85 9.20 11.28
CA LYS A 438 1.78 8.81 12.35
C LYS A 438 1.55 9.60 13.64
N SER A 439 0.96 10.80 13.56
CA SER A 439 0.57 11.56 14.75
C SER A 439 -0.59 10.87 15.49
N ASP A 440 -1.55 10.30 14.76
CA ASP A 440 -2.64 9.51 15.32
C ASP A 440 -2.13 8.23 15.98
N GLN A 441 -1.15 7.56 15.35
CA GLN A 441 -0.50 6.37 15.93
C GLN A 441 0.24 6.70 17.24
N LYS A 442 1.05 7.77 17.24
CA LYS A 442 1.79 8.21 18.43
C LYS A 442 0.85 8.64 19.56
N MET A 443 -0.25 9.30 19.22
CA MET A 443 -1.29 9.65 20.18
C MET A 443 -1.95 8.40 20.78
N GLY A 444 -2.34 7.43 19.95
CA GLY A 444 -2.93 6.17 20.40
C GLY A 444 -1.99 5.37 21.31
N GLN A 445 -0.71 5.28 20.97
CA GLN A 445 0.33 4.65 21.82
C GLN A 445 0.45 5.35 23.18
N ASN A 446 0.52 6.68 23.20
CA ASN A 446 0.61 7.45 24.45
C ASN A 446 -0.61 7.21 25.35
N ILE A 447 -1.81 7.14 24.78
CA ILE A 447 -3.04 6.87 25.52
C ILE A 447 -3.01 5.46 26.17
N ILE A 448 -2.53 4.45 25.44
CA ILE A 448 -2.35 3.09 26.00
C ILE A 448 -1.36 3.11 27.17
N ILE A 449 -0.22 3.78 27.02
CA ILE A 449 0.81 3.90 28.08
C ILE A 449 0.24 4.57 29.33
N VAL A 450 -0.55 5.65 29.17
CA VAL A 450 -1.22 6.32 30.29
C VAL A 450 -2.17 5.37 31.02
N GLY A 451 -2.98 4.60 30.27
CA GLY A 451 -3.90 3.63 30.87
C GLY A 451 -3.19 2.52 31.65
N LEU A 452 -2.08 2.01 31.13
CA LEU A 452 -1.21 1.03 31.81
C LEU A 452 -0.58 1.60 33.10
N ALA A 453 -0.10 2.85 33.06
CA ALA A 453 0.49 3.50 34.23
C ALA A 453 -0.51 3.67 35.37
N VAL A 454 -1.76 4.07 35.05
CA VAL A 454 -2.85 4.18 36.04
C VAL A 454 -3.18 2.82 36.64
N GLN A 455 -3.24 1.76 35.82
CA GLN A 455 -3.54 0.40 36.27
C GLN A 455 -2.46 -0.10 37.23
N PHE A 456 -1.19 0.08 36.87
CA PHE A 456 -0.06 -0.27 37.72
C PHE A 456 -0.07 0.48 39.06
N TYR A 457 -0.41 1.78 39.05
CA TYR A 457 -0.52 2.56 40.28
C TYR A 457 -1.58 2.02 41.24
N PHE A 458 -2.78 1.72 40.76
CA PHE A 458 -3.84 1.15 41.60
C PHE A 458 -3.48 -0.24 42.11
N PHE A 459 -2.83 -1.06 41.29
CA PHE A 459 -2.36 -2.38 41.69
C PHE A 459 -1.28 -2.31 42.78
N ALA A 460 -0.28 -1.43 42.64
CA ALA A 460 0.74 -1.19 43.66
C ALA A 460 0.14 -0.68 44.98
N PHE A 461 -0.88 0.19 44.88
CA PHE A 461 -1.63 0.64 46.05
C PHE A 461 -2.37 -0.52 46.74
N PHE A 462 -2.96 -1.45 45.99
CA PHE A 462 -3.57 -2.65 46.56
C PHE A 462 -2.57 -3.54 47.31
N ILE A 463 -1.40 -3.81 46.73
CA ILE A 463 -0.34 -4.61 47.38
C ILE A 463 0.06 -3.96 48.72
N THR A 464 0.14 -2.63 48.75
CA THR A 464 0.45 -1.88 49.97
C THR A 464 -0.63 -2.09 51.04
N ILE A 465 -1.92 -2.05 50.68
CA ILE A 465 -3.02 -2.32 51.61
C ILE A 465 -2.97 -3.78 52.11
N LEU A 466 -2.77 -4.75 51.21
CA LEU A 466 -2.61 -6.16 51.57
C LEU A 466 -1.47 -6.35 52.57
N HIS A 467 -0.35 -5.64 52.38
CA HIS A 467 0.80 -5.66 53.28
C HIS A 467 0.52 -5.07 54.65
N ILE A 468 -0.11 -3.89 54.69
CA ILE A 468 -0.49 -3.25 55.96
C ILE A 468 -1.47 -4.14 56.73
N PHE A 469 -2.50 -4.65 56.06
CA PHE A 469 -3.47 -5.57 56.65
C PHE A 469 -2.79 -6.81 57.24
N HIS A 470 -1.92 -7.47 56.46
CA HIS A 470 -1.20 -8.67 56.89
C HIS A 470 -0.31 -8.40 58.12
N ARG A 471 0.40 -7.26 58.16
CA ARG A 471 1.21 -6.88 59.32
C ARG A 471 0.35 -6.61 60.56
N LEU A 472 -0.73 -5.85 60.42
CA LEU A 472 -1.59 -5.47 61.53
C LEU A 472 -2.31 -6.67 62.16
N ILE A 473 -2.84 -7.57 61.35
CA ILE A 473 -3.54 -8.76 61.86
C ILE A 473 -2.60 -9.81 62.45
N THR A 474 -1.32 -9.83 62.04
CA THR A 474 -0.29 -10.70 62.63
C THR A 474 0.21 -10.12 63.96
N ALA A 475 0.30 -8.80 64.08
CA ALA A 475 0.72 -8.12 65.30
C ALA A 475 -0.40 -8.09 66.37
N ASN A 476 -1.66 -7.95 65.96
CA ASN A 476 -2.83 -7.86 66.85
C ASN A 476 -3.94 -8.83 66.39
N PRO A 477 -3.84 -10.13 66.73
CA PRO A 477 -4.77 -11.13 66.21
C PRO A 477 -6.17 -10.97 66.83
N THR A 478 -7.22 -11.02 66.02
CA THR A 478 -8.63 -10.99 66.48
C THR A 478 -9.04 -12.32 67.12
N SER A 479 -10.08 -12.32 67.97
CA SER A 479 -10.62 -13.53 68.61
C SER A 479 -11.01 -14.61 67.60
N LYS A 480 -11.54 -14.22 66.43
CA LYS A 480 -11.84 -15.14 65.31
C LYS A 480 -10.61 -15.61 64.55
N SER A 481 -9.52 -14.84 64.49
CA SER A 481 -8.24 -15.27 63.90
C SER A 481 -7.59 -16.42 64.70
N PHE A 482 -7.85 -16.47 66.01
CA PHE A 482 -7.41 -17.54 66.91
C PHE A 482 -8.30 -18.81 66.89
N SER A 483 -9.60 -18.66 66.69
CA SER A 483 -10.57 -19.78 66.75
C SER A 483 -11.01 -20.31 65.38
N SER A 484 -10.55 -19.72 64.28
CA SER A 484 -11.00 -20.08 62.93
C SER A 484 -10.44 -21.43 62.48
N ILE A 485 -11.35 -22.31 62.06
CA ILE A 485 -11.06 -23.56 61.35
C ILE A 485 -10.45 -23.28 59.95
N SER A 486 -10.58 -22.06 59.43
CA SER A 486 -10.15 -21.67 58.07
C SER A 486 -8.72 -21.08 58.06
N PRO A 487 -7.83 -21.55 57.16
CA PRO A 487 -6.41 -21.17 57.13
C PRO A 487 -6.18 -19.80 56.47
N TRP A 488 -6.57 -18.72 57.13
CA TRP A 488 -6.50 -17.36 56.59
C TRP A 488 -5.08 -16.93 56.16
N LYS A 489 -4.02 -17.45 56.80
CA LYS A 489 -2.62 -17.19 56.39
C LYS A 489 -2.29 -17.79 55.01
N GLN A 490 -2.87 -18.96 54.69
CA GLN A 490 -2.73 -19.56 53.36
C GLN A 490 -3.48 -18.74 52.31
N PHE A 491 -4.65 -18.18 52.64
CA PHE A 491 -5.36 -17.26 51.76
C PHE A 491 -4.55 -15.98 51.49
N VAL A 492 -3.92 -15.39 52.51
CA VAL A 492 -3.03 -14.23 52.33
C VAL A 492 -1.83 -14.59 51.45
N LEU A 493 -1.23 -15.77 51.63
CA LEU A 493 -0.15 -16.26 50.78
C LEU A 493 -0.60 -16.41 49.32
N VAL A 494 -1.78 -16.98 49.08
CA VAL A 494 -2.37 -17.08 47.73
C VAL A 494 -2.54 -15.70 47.12
N LEU A 495 -3.03 -14.71 47.87
CA LEU A 495 -3.18 -13.34 47.37
C LEU A 495 -1.83 -12.72 46.99
N TYR A 496 -0.75 -12.96 47.75
CA TYR A 496 0.58 -12.49 47.38
C TYR A 496 1.13 -13.19 46.14
N VAL A 497 1.01 -14.51 46.05
CA VAL A 497 1.47 -15.27 44.88
C VAL A 497 0.72 -14.81 43.64
N SER A 498 -0.61 -14.68 43.70
CA SER A 498 -1.41 -14.14 42.62
C SER A 498 -1.01 -12.71 42.26
N SER A 499 -0.67 -11.87 43.24
CA SER A 499 -0.25 -10.49 42.98
C SER A 499 1.15 -10.35 42.37
N VAL A 500 2.00 -11.39 42.45
CA VAL A 500 3.32 -11.41 41.81
C VAL A 500 3.24 -11.94 40.37
N LEU A 501 2.23 -12.77 40.07
CA LEU A 501 2.00 -13.33 38.74
C LEU A 501 1.28 -12.35 37.80
N ILE A 502 0.52 -11.41 38.37
CA ILE A 502 -0.06 -10.24 37.68
C ILE A 502 1.02 -9.17 37.58
#